data_AF-A0A1G8RX19-F1
#
_entry.id   AF-A0A1G8RX19-F1
#
_cell.length_a   1.000
_cell.length_b   1.000
_cell.length_c   1.000
_cell.angle_alpha   90.00
_cell.angle_beta   90.00
_cell.angle_gamma   90.00
#
_symmetry.space_group_name_H-M   'P 1'
#
loop_
_entity.id
_entity.type
_entity.pdbx_description
1 polymer ?
#
loop_
_entity_poly.entity_id
_entity_poly.type
_entity_poly.pdbx_seq_one_letter_code
_entity_poly.pdbx_strand_id
1 'polypeptide(L)'
;MSEFSQSYHLLGSKENAIELINLAGEQGFVFEDNNRWTTFVILGDEFRPSDSIVESNKELLVHYVYAEDHGWSLSIFRQSTLIFKFECSWDETNIEDFDFDEEELIEMFGDGEVSSPSDEVFDLDVIRKLVQEAGNDSSDLEVLFTKDPEVIFAMESPCAYQIAEKLGILNYAWISADSIDMDDALYNNVIKV
;
A
#
# COMPACT_ATOMS: atom_id res chain seq x y z
N MET A 1 -14.20 -12.20 11.13
CA MET A 1 -14.05 -11.63 9.78
C MET A 1 -12.66 -11.05 9.80
N SER A 2 -11.77 -11.52 8.92
CA SER A 2 -10.43 -10.94 8.77
C SER A 2 -10.59 -9.51 8.28
N GLU A 3 -9.80 -8.59 8.83
CA GLU A 3 -9.71 -7.26 8.27
C GLU A 3 -8.92 -7.26 6.95
N PHE A 4 -9.39 -6.44 6.02
CA PHE A 4 -8.70 -6.14 4.77
C PHE A 4 -8.78 -4.64 4.46
N SER A 5 -7.65 -4.08 4.05
CA SER A 5 -7.54 -2.73 3.52
C SER A 5 -6.60 -2.69 2.32
N GLN A 6 -7.02 -2.02 1.27
CA GLN A 6 -6.22 -1.64 0.11
C GLN A 6 -6.62 -0.23 -0.31
N SER A 7 -5.64 0.67 -0.33
CA SER A 7 -5.87 2.05 -0.70
C SER A 7 -4.62 2.76 -1.18
N TYR A 8 -4.87 3.85 -1.89
CA TYR A 8 -3.86 4.81 -2.29
C TYR A 8 -3.99 6.07 -1.45
N HIS A 9 -2.86 6.69 -1.14
CA HIS A 9 -2.80 7.98 -0.48
C HIS A 9 -1.93 8.93 -1.30
N LEU A 10 -2.56 9.93 -1.90
CA LEU A 10 -1.90 10.99 -2.64
C LEU A 10 -1.58 12.16 -1.72
N LEU A 11 -0.35 12.65 -1.76
CA LEU A 11 0.02 13.91 -1.11
C LEU A 11 -0.48 15.07 -1.98
N GLY A 12 -1.74 15.48 -1.78
CA GLY A 12 -2.40 16.47 -2.61
C GLY A 12 -3.80 16.77 -2.12
N SER A 13 -4.60 17.41 -2.97
CA SER A 13 -6.04 17.57 -2.73
C SER A 13 -6.85 16.51 -3.47
N LYS A 14 -8.13 16.44 -3.12
CA LYS A 14 -9.15 15.61 -3.77
C LYS A 14 -9.16 15.78 -5.28
N GLU A 15 -9.05 17.01 -5.77
CA GLU A 15 -9.02 17.30 -7.20
C GLU A 15 -7.82 16.66 -7.89
N ASN A 16 -6.66 16.59 -7.21
CA ASN A 16 -5.49 15.90 -7.76
C ASN A 16 -5.70 14.39 -7.87
N ALA A 17 -6.36 13.77 -6.87
CA ALA A 17 -6.70 12.35 -6.93
C ALA A 17 -7.73 12.06 -8.05
N ILE A 18 -8.77 12.88 -8.18
CA ILE A 18 -9.75 12.75 -9.26
C ILE A 18 -9.08 12.92 -10.63
N GLU A 19 -8.20 13.92 -10.79
CA GLU A 19 -7.43 14.11 -12.03
C GLU A 19 -6.57 12.89 -12.34
N LEU A 20 -5.87 12.35 -11.34
CA LEU A 20 -5.01 11.17 -11.48
C LEU A 20 -5.79 9.95 -11.99
N ILE A 21 -6.92 9.64 -11.35
CA ILE A 21 -7.78 8.50 -11.73
C ILE A 21 -8.28 8.66 -13.17
N ASN A 22 -8.76 9.86 -13.54
CA ASN A 22 -9.24 10.14 -14.89
C ASN A 22 -8.12 10.06 -15.94
N LEU A 23 -6.91 10.53 -15.62
CA LEU A 23 -5.75 10.45 -16.53
C LEU A 23 -5.30 9.00 -16.75
N ALA A 24 -5.36 8.18 -15.70
CA ALA A 24 -5.07 6.76 -15.76
C ALA A 24 -6.15 5.95 -16.51
N GLY A 25 -7.34 6.54 -16.73
CA GLY A 25 -8.46 5.85 -17.35
C GLY A 25 -9.12 4.82 -16.44
N GLU A 26 -8.89 4.94 -15.13
CA GLU A 26 -9.40 4.02 -14.11
C GLU A 26 -10.71 4.52 -13.52
N GLN A 27 -11.39 3.65 -12.78
CA GLN A 27 -12.58 3.98 -12.01
C GLN A 27 -12.36 3.70 -10.53
N GLY A 28 -12.98 4.49 -9.67
CA GLY A 28 -12.71 4.34 -8.25
C GLY A 28 -13.51 5.27 -7.35
N PHE A 29 -13.02 5.39 -6.14
CA PHE A 29 -13.64 6.15 -5.07
C PHE A 29 -12.60 7.02 -4.40
N VAL A 30 -12.90 8.32 -4.24
CA VAL A 30 -12.01 9.28 -3.59
C VAL A 30 -12.67 9.76 -2.30
N PHE A 31 -11.94 9.69 -1.20
CA PHE A 31 -12.38 10.21 0.09
C PHE A 31 -12.19 11.72 0.14
N GLU A 32 -13.05 12.41 0.90
CA GLU A 32 -12.85 13.83 1.22
C GLU A 32 -11.48 14.10 1.88
N ASP A 33 -10.97 15.33 1.70
CA ASP A 33 -9.61 15.69 2.07
C ASP A 33 -9.33 15.64 3.57
N ASN A 34 -8.28 14.91 3.91
CA ASN A 34 -7.91 14.59 5.29
C ASN A 34 -6.58 15.26 5.70
N ASN A 35 -6.55 16.59 5.56
CA ASN A 35 -5.40 17.48 5.80
C ASN A 35 -4.22 17.30 4.82
N ARG A 36 -3.51 16.17 4.89
CA ARG A 36 -2.21 15.96 4.19
C ARG A 36 -2.30 14.93 3.06
N TRP A 37 -3.07 13.87 3.29
CA TRP A 37 -3.19 12.75 2.36
C TRP A 37 -4.64 12.64 1.89
N THR A 38 -4.84 12.67 0.57
CA THR A 38 -6.12 12.31 -0.05
C THR A 38 -6.11 10.82 -0.30
N THR A 39 -7.08 10.11 0.28
CA THR A 39 -7.18 8.66 0.11
C THR A 39 -8.13 8.32 -1.02
N PHE A 40 -7.78 7.34 -1.84
CA PHE A 40 -8.66 6.80 -2.87
C PHE A 40 -8.43 5.30 -3.07
N VAL A 41 -9.39 4.64 -3.70
CA VAL A 41 -9.32 3.22 -4.09
C VAL A 41 -9.73 3.08 -5.55
N ILE A 42 -9.18 2.06 -6.21
CA ILE A 42 -9.44 1.76 -7.62
C ILE A 42 -10.22 0.45 -7.72
N LEU A 43 -11.19 0.39 -8.63
CA LEU A 43 -11.97 -0.82 -8.90
C LEU A 43 -11.12 -1.87 -9.64
N GLY A 44 -11.23 -3.13 -9.24
CA GLY A 44 -10.53 -4.24 -9.90
C GLY A 44 -9.04 -4.34 -9.60
N ASP A 45 -8.58 -3.67 -8.54
CA ASP A 45 -7.19 -3.71 -8.09
C ASP A 45 -6.82 -5.10 -7.50
N GLU A 46 -5.61 -5.58 -7.78
CA GLU A 46 -5.12 -6.94 -7.47
C GLU A 46 -4.00 -6.93 -6.42
N PHE A 47 -4.20 -6.22 -5.30
CA PHE A 47 -3.21 -6.08 -4.21
C PHE A 47 -1.86 -5.44 -4.62
N ARG A 48 -1.75 -4.96 -5.86
CA ARG A 48 -0.54 -4.37 -6.46
C ARG A 48 -0.89 -3.00 -7.02
N PRO A 49 0.02 -2.01 -6.92
CA PRO A 49 -0.26 -0.69 -7.45
C PRO A 49 -0.51 -0.78 -8.97
N SER A 50 -1.59 -0.18 -9.45
CA SER A 50 -1.90 -0.13 -10.88
C SER A 50 -0.84 0.68 -11.64
N ASP A 51 -0.29 0.09 -12.69
CA ASP A 51 0.71 0.73 -13.55
C ASP A 51 0.20 2.05 -14.13
N SER A 52 -1.08 2.09 -14.55
CA SER A 52 -1.70 3.29 -15.15
C SER A 52 -1.74 4.46 -14.16
N ILE A 53 -1.98 4.17 -12.87
CA ILE A 53 -1.99 5.15 -11.77
C ILE A 53 -0.56 5.61 -11.48
N VAL A 54 0.39 4.69 -11.38
CA VAL A 54 1.80 5.02 -11.10
C VAL A 54 2.40 5.86 -12.23
N GLU A 55 2.16 5.50 -13.49
CA GLU A 55 2.65 6.24 -14.65
C GLU A 55 2.04 7.64 -14.77
N SER A 56 0.77 7.79 -14.38
CA SER A 56 0.04 9.06 -14.41
C SER A 56 0.34 9.95 -13.20
N ASN A 57 0.96 9.41 -12.15
CA ASN A 57 1.25 10.12 -10.92
C ASN A 57 2.29 11.23 -11.15
N LYS A 58 1.98 12.43 -10.67
CA LYS A 58 2.86 13.61 -10.70
C LYS A 58 3.35 14.04 -9.31
N GLU A 59 2.77 13.46 -8.26
CA GLU A 59 2.98 13.85 -6.86
C GLU A 59 3.63 12.70 -6.07
N LEU A 60 3.58 12.78 -4.74
CA LEU A 60 3.95 11.66 -3.87
C LEU A 60 2.72 10.77 -3.66
N LEU A 61 2.84 9.49 -4.01
CA LEU A 61 1.78 8.50 -3.92
C LEU A 61 2.23 7.36 -3.01
N VAL A 62 1.35 6.96 -2.09
CA VAL A 62 1.53 5.75 -1.28
C VAL A 62 0.48 4.75 -1.73
N HIS A 63 0.90 3.51 -1.96
CA HIS A 63 0.00 2.36 -2.06
C HIS A 63 0.16 1.53 -0.79
N TYR A 64 -0.95 1.28 -0.11
CA TYR A 64 -1.00 0.62 1.19
C TYR A 64 -1.93 -0.58 1.10
N VAL A 65 -1.43 -1.73 1.53
CA VAL A 65 -2.22 -2.97 1.63
C VAL A 65 -2.02 -3.57 3.01
N TYR A 66 -3.12 -3.95 3.65
CA TYR A 66 -3.12 -4.68 4.90
C TYR A 66 -4.17 -5.79 4.85
N ALA A 67 -3.75 -7.01 5.09
CA ALA A 67 -4.59 -8.18 5.24
C ALA A 67 -4.21 -8.87 6.54
N GLU A 68 -5.10 -8.84 7.52
CA GLU A 68 -4.83 -9.32 8.90
C GLU A 68 -4.22 -10.72 8.91
N ASP A 69 -4.78 -11.63 8.10
CA ASP A 69 -4.37 -13.03 8.04
C ASP A 69 -3.26 -13.32 7.00
N HIS A 70 -2.91 -12.38 6.12
CA HIS A 70 -2.01 -12.65 4.97
C HIS A 70 -0.74 -11.80 4.90
N GLY A 71 -0.72 -10.60 5.46
CA GLY A 71 0.43 -9.72 5.37
C GLY A 71 0.10 -8.25 5.23
N TRP A 72 1.12 -7.48 4.91
CA TRP A 72 0.96 -6.07 4.57
C TRP A 72 2.08 -5.58 3.66
N SER A 73 1.77 -4.54 2.89
CA SER A 73 2.74 -3.90 2.02
C SER A 73 2.56 -2.39 2.00
N LEU A 74 3.68 -1.70 1.73
CA LEU A 74 3.74 -0.26 1.60
C LEU A 74 4.68 0.07 0.45
N SER A 75 4.14 0.70 -0.59
CA SER A 75 4.92 1.23 -1.70
C SER A 75 4.78 2.74 -1.78
N ILE A 76 5.87 3.46 -1.98
CA ILE A 76 5.88 4.91 -2.11
C ILE A 76 6.52 5.28 -3.44
N PHE A 77 5.80 6.09 -4.20
CA PHE A 77 6.19 6.59 -5.49
C PHE A 77 6.33 8.10 -5.41
N ARG A 78 7.40 8.63 -6.02
CA ARG A 78 7.47 10.04 -6.38
C ARG A 78 7.34 10.13 -7.89
N GLN A 79 6.25 10.75 -8.35
CA GLN A 79 5.83 10.65 -9.73
C GLN A 79 5.68 9.17 -10.12
N SER A 80 6.26 8.73 -11.23
CA SER A 80 6.29 7.34 -11.66
C SER A 80 7.46 6.53 -11.10
N THR A 81 8.29 7.10 -10.22
CA THR A 81 9.47 6.40 -9.68
C THR A 81 9.18 5.81 -8.30
N LEU A 82 9.38 4.49 -8.16
CA LEU A 82 9.37 3.81 -6.86
C LEU A 82 10.56 4.28 -6.02
N ILE A 83 10.28 4.84 -4.83
CA ILE A 83 11.30 5.36 -3.90
C ILE A 83 11.31 4.62 -2.56
N PHE A 84 10.28 3.83 -2.26
CA PHE A 84 10.25 2.94 -1.12
C PHE A 84 9.33 1.76 -1.39
N LYS A 85 9.73 0.54 -1.04
CA LYS A 85 8.88 -0.65 -1.04
C LYS A 85 9.18 -1.51 0.18
N PHE A 86 8.12 -1.94 0.85
CA PHE A 86 8.15 -2.97 1.85
C PHE A 86 6.96 -3.92 1.63
N GLU A 87 7.20 -5.21 1.81
CA GLU A 87 6.19 -6.25 1.71
C GLU A 87 6.52 -7.35 2.72
N CYS A 88 5.50 -7.80 3.43
CA CYS A 88 5.61 -8.88 4.40
C CYS A 88 4.38 -9.77 4.26
N SER A 89 4.60 -11.07 4.12
CA SER A 89 3.53 -12.07 4.06
C SER A 89 3.64 -13.01 5.26
N TRP A 90 2.48 -13.40 5.79
CA TRP A 90 2.35 -14.42 6.84
C TRP A 90 2.14 -15.82 6.28
N ASP A 91 1.77 -15.92 5.00
CA ASP A 91 1.54 -17.20 4.35
C ASP A 91 2.88 -17.92 4.21
N GLU A 92 2.98 -19.14 4.76
CA GLU A 92 4.19 -19.99 4.79
C GLU A 92 4.75 -20.38 3.40
N THR A 93 4.20 -19.83 2.31
CA THR A 93 4.75 -19.97 0.97
C THR A 93 5.75 -18.84 0.69
N ASN A 94 6.78 -18.71 1.53
CA ASN A 94 7.98 -18.02 1.10
C ASN A 94 8.59 -18.87 -0.02
N ILE A 95 8.50 -18.38 -1.26
CA ILE A 95 9.21 -18.99 -2.40
C ILE A 95 10.73 -19.06 -2.09
N GLU A 96 11.22 -18.17 -1.21
CA GLU A 96 12.60 -18.16 -0.71
C GLU A 96 12.99 -19.38 0.15
N ASP A 97 12.04 -20.10 0.74
CA ASP A 97 12.34 -21.35 1.48
C ASP A 97 12.47 -22.57 0.56
N PHE A 98 12.22 -22.37 -0.74
CA PHE A 98 12.49 -23.37 -1.75
C PHE A 98 13.70 -22.97 -2.58
N ASP A 99 14.72 -23.82 -2.57
CA ASP A 99 15.93 -23.72 -3.40
C ASP A 99 15.59 -24.13 -4.86
N PHE A 100 14.55 -23.53 -5.43
CA PHE A 100 14.19 -23.72 -6.84
C PHE A 100 15.16 -22.90 -7.69
N ASP A 101 15.78 -23.53 -8.67
CA ASP A 101 16.50 -22.78 -9.69
C ASP A 101 15.51 -22.06 -10.63
N GLU A 102 16.01 -21.07 -11.36
CA GLU A 102 15.22 -20.23 -12.27
C GLU A 102 14.46 -21.08 -13.32
N GLU A 103 15.00 -22.25 -13.67
CA GLU A 103 14.37 -23.21 -14.58
C GLU A 103 13.17 -23.92 -13.93
N GLU A 104 13.27 -24.38 -12.67
CA GLU A 104 12.15 -25.01 -11.95
C GLU A 104 10.98 -24.05 -11.69
N LEU A 105 11.27 -22.76 -11.42
CA LEU A 105 10.24 -21.73 -11.24
C LEU A 105 9.45 -21.46 -12.54
N ILE A 106 10.14 -21.42 -13.69
CA ILE A 106 9.53 -21.24 -15.01
C ILE A 106 8.65 -22.46 -15.37
N GLU A 107 9.07 -23.68 -15.01
CA GLU A 107 8.26 -24.88 -15.25
C GLU A 107 6.99 -24.93 -14.39
N MET A 108 7.03 -24.43 -13.16
CA MET A 108 5.89 -24.48 -12.23
C MET A 108 4.86 -23.38 -12.45
N PHE A 109 5.29 -22.16 -12.78
CA PHE A 109 4.41 -20.99 -12.92
C PHE A 109 4.17 -20.56 -14.37
N GLY A 110 4.85 -21.20 -15.34
CA GLY A 110 4.78 -20.84 -16.77
C GLY A 110 5.45 -19.49 -17.07
N ASP A 111 5.38 -19.02 -18.31
CA ASP A 111 5.90 -17.71 -18.76
C ASP A 111 5.25 -16.50 -18.06
N GLY A 112 4.37 -16.72 -17.06
CA GLY A 112 3.90 -15.68 -16.18
C GLY A 112 5.05 -15.30 -15.26
N GLU A 113 5.62 -14.12 -15.48
CA GLU A 113 6.73 -13.55 -14.71
C GLU A 113 6.74 -14.04 -13.27
N VAL A 114 7.62 -15.00 -12.97
CA VAL A 114 8.18 -15.14 -11.63
C VAL A 114 9.07 -13.91 -11.48
N SER A 115 8.42 -12.79 -11.22
CA SER A 115 9.10 -11.58 -10.85
C SER A 115 9.63 -11.87 -9.46
N SER A 116 10.88 -12.31 -9.39
CA SER A 116 11.78 -11.80 -8.38
C SER A 116 12.28 -10.45 -8.89
N PRO A 117 11.58 -9.32 -8.70
CA PRO A 117 12.19 -8.06 -9.04
C PRO A 117 13.07 -7.69 -7.85
N SER A 118 14.35 -7.63 -8.12
CA SER A 118 15.37 -6.93 -7.35
C SER A 118 15.10 -5.41 -7.22
N ASP A 119 13.83 -5.00 -7.02
CA ASP A 119 13.34 -3.64 -6.81
C ASP A 119 13.03 -3.40 -5.32
N GLU A 120 13.78 -4.03 -4.41
CA GLU A 120 13.76 -3.70 -2.99
C GLU A 120 14.38 -2.31 -2.77
N VAL A 121 13.60 -1.26 -3.05
CA VAL A 121 13.96 0.09 -2.65
C VAL A 121 13.56 0.24 -1.19
N PHE A 122 14.38 -0.28 -0.27
CA PHE A 122 14.15 -0.13 1.18
C PHE A 122 15.08 0.93 1.76
N ASP A 123 14.64 2.19 1.69
CA ASP A 123 15.36 3.33 2.27
C ASP A 123 14.58 3.94 3.44
N LEU A 124 15.00 3.61 4.66
CA LEU A 124 14.39 4.13 5.89
C LEU A 124 14.52 5.64 6.02
N ASP A 125 15.49 6.30 5.37
CA ASP A 125 15.61 7.75 5.40
C ASP A 125 14.44 8.41 4.66
N VAL A 126 13.89 7.76 3.64
CA VAL A 126 12.66 8.22 2.95
C VAL A 126 11.49 8.24 3.92
N ILE A 127 11.25 7.15 4.63
CA ILE A 127 10.16 7.05 5.61
C ILE A 127 10.38 8.04 6.76
N ARG A 128 11.58 8.08 7.32
CA ARG A 128 11.94 8.98 8.41
C ARG A 128 11.66 10.43 8.06
N LYS A 129 12.01 10.85 6.84
CA LYS A 129 11.72 12.19 6.33
C LYS A 129 10.22 12.44 6.22
N LEU A 130 9.45 11.50 5.66
CA LEU A 130 8.00 11.66 5.50
C LEU A 130 7.26 11.76 6.83
N VAL A 131 7.67 10.98 7.83
CA VAL A 131 7.14 11.01 9.21
C VAL A 131 7.47 12.35 9.88
N GLN A 132 8.70 12.84 9.74
CA GLN A 132 9.09 14.16 10.27
C GLN A 132 8.31 15.31 9.60
N GLU A 133 8.10 15.24 8.29
CA GLU A 133 7.25 16.20 7.57
C GLU A 133 5.78 16.12 7.99
N ALA A 134 5.33 15.00 8.55
CA ALA A 134 3.99 14.86 9.14
C ALA A 134 3.89 15.54 10.52
N GLY A 135 5.04 15.93 11.10
CA GLY A 135 5.15 16.40 12.48
C GLY A 135 5.12 15.27 13.51
N ASN A 136 5.32 14.02 13.09
CA ASN A 136 5.27 12.84 13.94
C ASN A 136 6.66 12.38 14.39
N ASP A 137 6.70 11.59 15.46
CA ASP A 137 7.93 11.00 15.97
C ASP A 137 8.45 9.88 15.05
N SER A 138 9.70 10.01 14.63
CA SER A 138 10.39 9.08 13.73
C SER A 138 11.26 8.05 14.45
N SER A 139 11.04 7.84 15.75
CA SER A 139 11.75 6.81 16.52
C SER A 139 11.13 5.44 16.24
N ASP A 140 11.95 4.39 16.39
CA ASP A 140 11.57 2.98 16.31
C ASP A 140 10.92 2.54 14.98
N LEU A 141 11.22 3.23 13.88
CA LEU A 141 10.68 2.90 12.55
C LEU A 141 11.17 1.54 12.07
N GLU A 142 12.41 1.17 12.41
CA GLU A 142 13.05 -0.09 12.03
C GLU A 142 12.23 -1.30 12.51
N VAL A 143 11.63 -1.20 13.69
CA VAL A 143 10.85 -2.27 14.32
C VAL A 143 9.55 -2.51 13.55
N LEU A 144 8.98 -1.47 12.92
CA LEU A 144 7.73 -1.59 12.16
C LEU A 144 7.91 -2.34 10.85
N PHE A 145 9.12 -2.42 10.31
CA PHE A 145 9.42 -3.13 9.06
C PHE A 145 10.07 -4.50 9.31
N THR A 146 9.83 -5.09 10.48
CA THR A 146 10.27 -6.45 10.77
C THR A 146 9.43 -7.47 9.99
N LYS A 147 10.07 -8.55 9.54
CA LYS A 147 9.42 -9.75 8.99
C LYS A 147 9.36 -10.89 10.01
N ASP A 148 9.85 -10.66 11.24
CA ASP A 148 9.86 -11.67 12.30
C ASP A 148 8.45 -11.88 12.88
N PRO A 149 7.84 -13.06 12.69
CA PRO A 149 6.49 -13.33 13.17
C PRO A 149 6.38 -13.23 14.69
N GLU A 150 7.41 -13.62 15.45
CA GLU A 150 7.36 -13.54 16.92
C GLU A 150 7.24 -12.09 17.40
N VAL A 151 7.96 -11.18 16.74
CA VAL A 151 7.89 -9.75 17.05
C VAL A 151 6.54 -9.18 16.63
N ILE A 152 6.06 -9.53 15.44
CA ILE A 152 4.78 -9.04 14.88
C ILE A 152 3.60 -9.48 15.76
N PHE A 153 3.52 -10.76 16.13
CA PHE A 153 2.45 -11.29 16.97
C PHE A 153 2.53 -10.82 18.43
N ALA A 154 3.69 -10.33 18.88
CA ALA A 154 3.85 -9.74 20.21
C ALA A 154 3.40 -8.27 20.29
N MET A 155 3.18 -7.59 19.16
CA MET A 155 2.76 -6.19 19.15
C MET A 155 1.30 -6.01 19.56
N GLU A 156 1.02 -4.92 20.28
CA GLU A 156 -0.36 -4.54 20.65
C GLU A 156 -1.18 -4.03 19.45
N SER A 157 -0.52 -3.59 18.37
CA SER A 157 -1.18 -3.05 17.18
C SER A 157 -0.42 -3.45 15.90
N PRO A 158 -1.10 -3.68 14.78
CA PRO A 158 -0.44 -4.06 13.53
C PRO A 158 0.62 -3.04 13.10
N CYS A 159 1.75 -3.53 12.60
CA CYS A 159 2.83 -2.69 12.06
C CYS A 159 2.31 -1.71 10.99
N ALA A 160 1.41 -2.20 10.14
CA ALA A 160 0.75 -1.44 9.07
C ALA A 160 -0.02 -0.21 9.60
N TYR A 161 -0.66 -0.31 10.77
CA TYR A 161 -1.40 0.81 11.36
C TYR A 161 -0.45 1.82 11.97
N GLN A 162 0.54 1.33 12.71
CA GLN A 162 1.54 2.18 13.33
C GLN A 162 2.29 3.01 12.28
N ILE A 163 2.60 2.44 11.10
CA ILE A 163 3.22 3.21 10.01
C ILE A 163 2.25 4.19 9.35
N ALA A 164 0.99 3.80 9.10
CA ALA A 164 -0.01 4.70 8.54
C ALA A 164 -0.24 5.93 9.45
N GLU A 165 -0.33 5.71 10.76
CA GLU A 165 -0.45 6.77 11.76
C GLU A 165 0.79 7.68 11.79
N LYS A 166 2.00 7.10 11.77
CA LYS A 166 3.25 7.88 11.69
C LYS A 166 3.35 8.70 10.40
N LEU A 167 2.80 8.21 9.29
CA LEU A 167 2.71 8.98 8.03
C LEU A 167 1.60 10.05 8.04
N GLY A 168 0.69 9.99 9.01
CA GLY A 168 -0.47 10.89 9.13
C GLY A 168 -1.62 10.52 8.18
N ILE A 169 -1.68 9.25 7.75
CA ILE A 169 -2.78 8.71 6.97
C ILE A 169 -3.96 8.45 7.92
N LEU A 170 -5.16 8.93 7.56
CA LEU A 170 -6.35 8.73 8.40
C LEU A 170 -7.21 7.54 7.95
N ASN A 171 -7.25 7.27 6.64
CA ASN A 171 -8.13 6.29 6.03
C ASN A 171 -7.34 5.03 5.67
N TYR A 172 -6.88 4.28 6.68
CA TYR A 172 -6.04 3.09 6.46
C TYR A 172 -6.70 1.76 6.87
N ALA A 173 -7.81 1.79 7.61
CA ALA A 173 -8.45 0.61 8.17
C ALA A 173 -9.84 0.38 7.55
N TRP A 174 -10.20 -0.89 7.33
CA TRP A 174 -11.42 -1.35 6.68
C TRP A 174 -11.77 -0.60 5.38
N ILE A 175 -10.81 -0.44 4.46
CA ILE A 175 -11.04 0.27 3.19
C ILE A 175 -10.60 -0.58 2.01
N SER A 176 -11.53 -0.98 1.16
CA SER A 176 -11.24 -1.52 -0.17
C SER A 176 -12.30 -1.05 -1.17
N ALA A 177 -12.02 -1.17 -2.47
CA ALA A 177 -13.00 -0.84 -3.49
C ALA A 177 -14.27 -1.69 -3.37
N ASP A 178 -14.10 -3.00 -3.07
CA ASP A 178 -15.20 -3.93 -2.84
C ASP A 178 -16.03 -3.57 -1.60
N SER A 179 -15.39 -3.13 -0.51
CA SER A 179 -16.10 -2.77 0.72
C SER A 179 -16.96 -1.51 0.53
N ILE A 180 -16.48 -0.57 -0.28
CA ILE A 180 -17.22 0.67 -0.59
C ILE A 180 -18.36 0.40 -1.57
N ASP A 181 -18.15 -0.40 -2.63
CA ASP A 181 -19.20 -0.68 -3.62
C ASP A 181 -20.36 -1.52 -3.03
N MET A 182 -20.10 -2.33 -1.99
CA MET A 182 -21.13 -3.11 -1.30
C MET A 182 -21.95 -2.32 -0.28
N ASP A 183 -21.39 -1.28 0.35
CA ASP A 183 -22.03 -0.58 1.48
C ASP A 183 -21.90 0.95 1.39
N ASP A 184 -22.54 1.51 0.36
CA ASP A 184 -22.65 2.94 0.04
C ASP A 184 -23.14 3.79 1.25
N ALA A 185 -23.75 3.16 2.27
CA ALA A 185 -24.28 3.82 3.46
C ALA A 185 -23.24 4.04 4.59
N LEU A 186 -22.12 3.31 4.59
CA LEU A 186 -21.07 3.43 5.62
C LEU A 186 -20.11 4.60 5.34
N TYR A 187 -19.91 4.96 4.08
CA TYR A 187 -18.91 5.94 3.66
C TYR A 187 -19.55 7.23 3.13
N ASN A 188 -20.12 8.04 4.02
CA ASN A 188 -20.83 9.30 3.68
C ASN A 188 -19.94 10.41 3.06
N ASN A 189 -18.61 10.20 2.96
CA ASN A 189 -17.62 11.20 2.53
C ASN A 189 -16.78 10.69 1.35
N VAL A 190 -17.41 9.94 0.43
CA VAL A 190 -16.72 9.33 -0.71
C VAL A 190 -17.38 9.77 -2.02
N ILE A 191 -16.56 10.09 -3.01
CA ILE A 191 -16.97 10.49 -4.34
C ILE A 191 -16.57 9.39 -5.32
N LYS A 192 -17.55 8.86 -6.05
CA LYS A 192 -17.31 7.94 -7.17
C LYS A 192 -16.77 8.72 -8.37
N VAL A 193 -15.68 8.24 -8.95
CA VAL A 193 -15.00 8.80 -10.14
C VAL A 193 -15.14 7.86 -11.31
#